data_AF-A0A6J4UFW6-F1
#
_entry.id   AF-A0A6J4UFW6-F1
#
_cell.length_a   1.000
_cell.length_b   1.000
_cell.length_c   1.000
_cell.angle_alpha   90.00
_cell.angle_beta   90.00
_cell.angle_gamma   90.00
#
_symmetry.space_group_name_H-M   'P 1'
#
loop_
_entity.id
_entity.type
_entity.pdbx_description
1 polymer ?
#
loop_
_entity_poly.entity_id
_entity_poly.type
_entity_poly.pdbx_seq_one_letter_code
_entity_poly.pdbx_strand_id
1 'polypeptide(L)'
;FLYRARRGAESAHVVVVNHALLLSDLGTDGGILPPYRHLIIDEAHGLEAEATRQLGFEVDAPRLALHLDALGRAEGTRGEGRRARGEEARGGSGDPLGELRARLNVTKGKAAREAGSRVGEAAAQARAAVATAREAGVAFFARLAAFVARHGGEGGGYDQRLRLIDDLRAADDWREVEVAWDGLHAPLLTIGEALTATLLALDAVGEELEGREDIIMELTLALRANAEIRLHAGAAVARPDPGMVYWIEAGGGGGGGAGRIGLHAAPLHVGQALREGLFGPKRSTVLTSATLATEGSFAFVRERLGLADNEAVRELRVPSPFDYARNVLLLLPDDIPEPGAPNHQKGLNEALIRLCAATEGRALVLFTSYNALQTTYRAIKAPLERAGVLVLGQRIDGGPRQILDRFRSNPGTVLLGTSSFWEGVDVVGDALSTLVITRLPFAVPTDPVFAARSEGFADPF
;
A
#
# COMPACT_ATOMS: atom_id res chain seq x y z
N PHE A 1 9.70 22.28 -2.89
CA PHE A 1 10.24 21.33 -1.91
C PHE A 1 10.95 20.17 -2.61
N LEU A 2 10.26 19.39 -3.45
CA LEU A 2 10.82 18.25 -4.22
C LEU A 2 12.12 18.58 -4.98
N TYR A 3 12.15 19.67 -5.75
CA TYR A 3 13.34 20.08 -6.52
C TYR A 3 14.57 20.39 -5.66
N ARG A 4 14.38 20.96 -4.46
CA ARG A 4 15.48 21.23 -3.51
C ARG A 4 15.99 19.94 -2.88
N ALA A 5 15.08 19.01 -2.53
CA ALA A 5 15.45 17.70 -2.01
C ALA A 5 16.24 16.88 -3.04
N ARG A 6 15.82 16.91 -4.31
CA ARG A 6 16.53 16.25 -5.42
C ARG A 6 17.94 16.80 -5.61
N ARG A 7 18.10 18.13 -5.72
CA ARG A 7 19.44 18.75 -5.81
C ARG A 7 20.32 18.45 -4.59
N GLY A 8 19.74 18.38 -3.39
CA GLY A 8 20.45 17.99 -2.18
C GLY A 8 20.91 16.52 -2.21
N ALA A 9 20.09 15.62 -2.76
CA ALA A 9 20.45 14.22 -2.94
C ALA A 9 21.55 14.04 -4.00
N GLU A 10 21.50 14.81 -5.10
CA GLU A 10 22.52 14.77 -6.17
C GLU A 10 23.91 15.22 -5.70
N SER A 11 23.99 16.10 -4.71
CA SER A 11 25.27 16.55 -4.13
C SER A 11 25.70 15.76 -2.89
N ALA A 12 24.89 14.82 -2.42
CA ALA A 12 25.20 14.03 -1.22
C ALA A 12 26.06 12.81 -1.53
N HIS A 13 26.97 12.47 -0.62
CA HIS A 13 27.74 11.22 -0.69
C HIS A 13 26.93 10.00 -0.24
N VAL A 14 25.96 10.22 0.65
CA VAL A 14 25.05 9.19 1.19
C VAL A 14 23.64 9.76 1.17
N VAL A 15 22.70 8.99 0.62
CA VAL A 15 21.28 9.32 0.59
C VAL A 15 20.55 8.25 1.39
N VAL A 16 19.81 8.68 2.42
CA VAL A 16 18.98 7.78 3.24
C VAL A 16 17.53 7.93 2.81
N VAL A 17 16.92 6.80 2.44
CA VAL A 17 15.52 6.72 2.00
C VAL A 17 14.83 5.57 2.72
N ASN A 18 13.50 5.61 2.79
CA ASN A 18 12.73 4.46 3.25
C ASN A 18 12.61 3.40 2.14
N HIS A 19 12.21 2.18 2.52
CA HIS A 19 12.00 1.08 1.56
C HIS A 19 10.95 1.41 0.50
N ALA A 20 9.88 2.12 0.89
CA ALA A 20 8.82 2.53 -0.03
C ALA A 20 9.36 3.36 -1.21
N LEU A 21 10.20 4.38 -0.94
CA LEU A 21 10.78 5.22 -1.97
C LEU A 21 11.81 4.47 -2.82
N LEU A 22 12.62 3.61 -2.20
CA LEU A 22 13.60 2.75 -2.89
C LEU A 22 12.91 1.84 -3.92
N LEU A 23 11.80 1.22 -3.52
CA LEU A 23 11.07 0.26 -4.36
C LEU A 23 10.10 0.95 -5.34
N SER A 24 9.61 2.14 -5.02
CA SER A 24 8.86 2.97 -5.98
C SER A 24 9.75 3.48 -7.13
N ASP A 25 11.03 3.81 -6.84
CA ASP A 25 12.02 4.13 -7.88
C ASP A 25 12.27 2.93 -8.81
N LEU A 26 12.26 1.70 -8.27
CA LEU A 26 12.32 0.47 -9.05
C LEU A 26 11.10 0.29 -9.97
N GLY A 27 9.88 0.55 -9.49
CA GLY A 27 8.64 0.40 -10.28
C GLY A 27 8.45 1.45 -11.40
N THR A 28 9.25 2.53 -11.38
CA THR A 28 9.16 3.64 -12.34
C THR A 28 10.33 3.69 -13.32
N ASP A 29 11.06 2.58 -13.50
CA ASP A 29 12.28 2.45 -14.33
C ASP A 29 13.44 3.37 -13.90
N GLY A 30 13.42 3.85 -12.66
CA GLY A 30 14.40 4.77 -12.09
C GLY A 30 14.18 6.23 -12.46
N GLY A 31 14.54 7.14 -11.56
CA GLY A 31 14.54 8.58 -11.83
C GLY A 31 14.08 9.46 -10.68
N ILE A 32 13.60 8.85 -9.60
CA ILE A 32 13.31 9.52 -8.34
C ILE A 32 14.61 9.71 -7.57
N LEU A 33 15.46 8.67 -7.54
CA LEU A 33 16.75 8.69 -6.86
C LEU A 33 17.90 8.98 -7.83
N PRO A 34 18.93 9.75 -7.42
CA PRO A 34 20.17 9.89 -8.18
C PRO A 34 20.83 8.53 -8.42
N PRO A 35 21.62 8.35 -9.49
CA PRO A 35 22.26 7.06 -9.78
C PRO A 35 23.20 6.63 -8.65
N TYR A 36 23.05 5.38 -8.18
CA TYR A 36 23.85 4.80 -7.10
C TYR A 36 24.31 3.38 -7.46
N ARG A 37 25.54 3.04 -7.05
CA ARG A 37 26.19 1.74 -7.29
C ARG A 37 26.26 0.86 -6.05
N HIS A 38 26.13 1.45 -4.86
CA HIS A 38 26.24 0.78 -3.57
C HIS A 38 24.92 0.96 -2.82
N LEU A 39 24.41 -0.13 -2.23
CA LEU A 39 23.14 -0.15 -1.52
C LEU A 39 23.31 -0.83 -0.16
N ILE A 40 22.77 -0.21 0.88
CA ILE A 40 22.64 -0.81 2.21
C ILE A 40 21.15 -0.81 2.53
N ILE A 41 20.60 -1.98 2.83
CA ILE A 41 19.21 -2.16 3.25
C ILE A 41 19.24 -2.59 4.71
N ASP A 42 18.82 -1.68 5.58
CA ASP A 42 18.59 -1.96 6.99
C ASP A 42 17.15 -2.43 7.20
N GLU A 43 16.89 -3.24 8.21
CA GLU A 43 15.61 -3.92 8.39
C GLU A 43 15.12 -4.69 7.16
N ALA A 44 16.05 -5.38 6.50
CA ALA A 44 15.78 -6.13 5.28
C ALA A 44 14.75 -7.27 5.43
N HIS A 45 14.35 -7.65 6.66
CA HIS A 45 13.25 -8.58 6.89
C HIS A 45 11.91 -8.06 6.33
N GLY A 46 11.73 -6.73 6.23
CA GLY A 46 10.53 -6.11 5.68
C GLY A 46 10.56 -5.91 4.16
N LEU A 47 11.69 -6.18 3.50
CA LEU A 47 11.92 -5.78 2.11
C LEU A 47 10.93 -6.42 1.13
N GLU A 48 10.63 -7.70 1.29
CA GLU A 48 9.74 -8.41 0.39
C GLU A 48 8.29 -7.97 0.53
N ALA A 49 7.82 -7.75 1.77
CA ALA A 49 6.47 -7.27 2.02
C ALA A 49 6.29 -5.88 1.39
N GLU A 50 7.29 -5.01 1.52
CA GLU A 50 7.26 -3.70 0.89
C GLU A 50 7.38 -3.79 -0.64
N ALA A 51 8.23 -4.67 -1.18
CA ALA A 51 8.33 -4.89 -2.61
C ALA A 51 7.01 -5.39 -3.20
N THR A 52 6.33 -6.30 -2.49
CA THR A 52 5.02 -6.82 -2.89
C THR A 52 3.98 -5.71 -2.94
N ARG A 53 4.03 -4.78 -1.98
CA ARG A 53 3.13 -3.62 -1.93
C ARG A 53 3.41 -2.64 -3.08
N GLN A 54 4.68 -2.30 -3.31
CA GLN A 54 5.07 -1.29 -4.30
C GLN A 54 4.96 -1.78 -5.75
N LEU A 55 5.15 -3.09 -5.97
CA LEU A 55 4.93 -3.74 -7.27
C LEU A 55 3.48 -4.21 -7.47
N GLY A 56 2.64 -4.03 -6.45
CA GLY A 56 1.22 -4.32 -6.51
C GLY A 56 0.44 -3.22 -7.24
N PHE A 57 -0.80 -3.55 -7.57
CA PHE A 57 -1.77 -2.69 -8.22
C PHE A 57 -3.03 -2.60 -7.35
N GLU A 58 -3.64 -1.41 -7.29
CA GLU A 58 -4.91 -1.16 -6.62
C GLU A 58 -5.71 -0.10 -7.39
N VAL A 59 -6.95 -0.45 -7.74
CA VAL A 59 -7.93 0.49 -8.28
C VAL A 59 -9.23 0.40 -7.49
N ASP A 60 -9.73 1.56 -7.06
CA ASP A 60 -11.03 1.71 -6.43
C ASP A 60 -11.87 2.74 -7.22
N ALA A 61 -13.14 2.88 -6.84
CA ALA A 61 -14.03 3.83 -7.50
C ALA A 61 -13.50 5.28 -7.48
N PRO A 62 -13.01 5.85 -6.34
CA PRO A 62 -12.40 7.18 -6.33
C PRO A 62 -11.19 7.36 -7.26
N ARG A 63 -10.26 6.41 -7.30
CA ARG A 63 -9.05 6.45 -8.14
C ARG A 63 -9.40 6.35 -9.62
N LEU A 64 -10.32 5.46 -9.98
CA LEU A 64 -10.83 5.39 -11.35
C LEU A 64 -11.48 6.73 -11.75
N ALA A 65 -12.33 7.29 -10.88
CA ALA A 65 -12.96 8.58 -11.14
C ALA A 65 -11.94 9.72 -11.31
N LEU A 66 -10.91 9.78 -10.48
CA LEU A 66 -9.82 10.76 -10.59
C LEU A 66 -9.04 10.61 -11.92
N HIS A 67 -8.75 9.38 -12.33
CA HIS A 67 -8.10 9.10 -13.61
C HIS A 67 -8.98 9.57 -14.78
N LEU A 68 -10.27 9.25 -14.77
CA LEU A 68 -11.23 9.69 -15.79
C LEU A 68 -11.47 11.21 -15.76
N ASP A 69 -11.39 11.85 -14.59
CA ASP A 69 -11.47 13.32 -14.43
C ASP A 69 -10.30 14.01 -15.12
N ALA A 70 -9.09 13.49 -14.95
CA ALA A 70 -7.90 14.06 -15.59
C ALA A 70 -7.99 14.03 -17.13
N LEU A 71 -8.79 13.13 -17.70
CA LEU A 71 -8.94 12.93 -19.14
C LEU A 71 -10.16 13.64 -19.76
N GLY A 72 -11.16 13.98 -18.94
CA GLY A 72 -12.49 14.35 -19.41
C GLY A 72 -12.97 15.75 -19.07
N ARG A 73 -12.14 16.63 -18.47
CA ARG A 73 -12.60 17.99 -18.17
C ARG A 73 -12.92 18.74 -19.46
N ALA A 74 -14.16 19.18 -19.61
CA ALA A 74 -14.60 19.90 -20.80
C ALA A 74 -13.95 21.30 -20.89
N GLU A 75 -13.62 21.72 -22.12
CA GLU A 75 -13.36 23.11 -22.50
C GLU A 75 -14.62 23.96 -22.18
N GLY A 76 -14.79 24.44 -20.94
CA GLY A 76 -15.95 25.31 -20.65
C GLY A 76 -16.30 25.63 -19.20
N THR A 77 -15.92 24.86 -18.19
CA THR A 77 -16.25 25.19 -16.78
C THR A 77 -15.22 26.12 -16.14
N ARG A 78 -15.06 27.32 -16.71
CA ARG A 78 -14.63 28.51 -15.97
C ARG A 78 -15.87 29.30 -15.55
N GLY A 79 -16.41 28.96 -14.38
CA GLY A 79 -17.51 29.66 -13.70
C GLY A 79 -18.26 28.67 -12.82
N GLU A 80 -18.55 28.87 -11.54
CA GLU A 80 -18.46 30.00 -10.63
C GLU A 80 -18.24 29.39 -9.24
N GLY A 81 -17.20 29.78 -8.49
CA GLY A 81 -17.01 29.23 -7.13
C GLY A 81 -15.63 29.42 -6.50
N ARG A 82 -14.59 29.69 -7.31
CA ARG A 82 -13.25 30.04 -6.81
C ARG A 82 -12.80 31.41 -7.33
N ARG A 83 -13.50 32.45 -6.90
CA ARG A 83 -13.02 33.86 -6.97
C ARG A 83 -12.82 34.48 -5.58
N ALA A 84 -12.79 33.68 -4.53
CA ALA A 84 -12.40 34.16 -3.21
C ALA A 84 -11.01 33.60 -2.87
N ARG A 85 -10.06 34.52 -2.67
CA ARG A 85 -8.63 34.36 -2.31
C ARG A 85 -7.70 34.29 -3.52
N GLY A 86 -7.09 35.45 -3.79
CA GLY A 86 -5.98 35.59 -4.71
C GLY A 86 -4.77 34.80 -4.20
N GLU A 87 -4.48 33.72 -4.89
CA GLU A 87 -3.14 33.13 -4.97
C GLU A 87 -2.87 32.95 -6.46
N GLU A 88 -1.73 33.46 -6.90
CA GLU A 88 -1.27 33.42 -8.28
C GLU A 88 -1.23 31.96 -8.77
N ALA A 89 -2.11 31.65 -9.73
CA ALA A 89 -2.22 30.35 -10.35
C ALA A 89 -0.97 30.03 -11.19
N ARG A 90 0.00 29.37 -10.56
CA ARG A 90 0.92 28.44 -11.24
C ARG A 90 0.35 27.03 -11.08
N GLY A 91 -0.59 26.65 -11.94
CA GLY A 91 -1.18 25.31 -11.98
C GLY A 91 -1.92 25.12 -13.29
N GLY A 92 -1.42 24.18 -14.11
CA GLY A 92 -1.91 23.88 -15.46
C GLY A 92 -3.40 23.54 -15.53
N SER A 93 -3.99 23.76 -16.70
CA SER A 93 -5.37 23.40 -17.02
C SER A 93 -5.53 21.89 -16.90
N GLY A 94 -6.44 21.40 -16.07
CA GLY A 94 -6.65 19.96 -15.87
C GLY A 94 -7.40 19.23 -17.01
N ASP A 95 -7.21 19.64 -18.26
CA ASP A 95 -7.60 18.92 -19.48
C ASP A 95 -6.40 18.95 -20.46
N PRO A 96 -5.51 17.94 -20.44
CA PRO A 96 -4.32 17.94 -21.28
C PRO A 96 -4.66 17.87 -22.78
N LEU A 97 -5.78 17.25 -23.14
CA LEU A 97 -6.22 17.11 -24.53
C LEU A 97 -6.78 18.43 -25.07
N GLY A 98 -7.60 19.14 -24.28
CA GLY A 98 -8.09 20.47 -24.62
C GLY A 98 -6.99 21.53 -24.66
N GLU A 99 -6.07 21.50 -23.70
CA GLU A 99 -4.92 22.40 -23.68
C GLU A 99 -4.02 22.20 -24.91
N LEU A 100 -3.72 20.94 -25.24
CA LEU A 100 -2.95 20.62 -26.43
C LEU A 100 -3.64 21.12 -27.71
N ARG A 101 -4.94 20.90 -27.85
CA ARG A 101 -5.71 21.36 -29.01
C ARG A 101 -5.63 22.89 -29.15
N ALA A 102 -5.78 23.62 -28.05
CA ALA A 102 -5.67 25.08 -28.06
C ALA A 102 -4.28 25.54 -28.53
N ARG A 103 -3.21 24.88 -28.09
CA ARG A 103 -1.83 25.16 -28.52
C ARG A 103 -1.58 24.82 -29.99
N LEU A 104 -2.12 23.70 -30.49
CA LEU A 104 -2.00 23.33 -31.90
C LEU A 104 -2.73 24.31 -32.83
N ASN A 105 -3.86 24.87 -32.40
CA ASN A 105 -4.62 25.86 -33.19
C ASN A 105 -3.86 27.17 -33.41
N VAL A 106 -2.95 27.56 -32.51
CA VAL A 106 -2.13 28.78 -32.64
C VAL A 106 -0.77 28.53 -33.28
N THR A 107 -0.36 27.27 -33.41
CA THR A 107 0.93 26.88 -34.02
C THR A 107 0.84 26.94 -35.54
N LYS A 108 1.79 27.65 -36.18
CA LYS A 108 1.80 27.84 -37.63
C LYS A 108 2.44 26.65 -38.33
N GLY A 109 1.71 26.00 -39.24
CA GLY A 109 2.27 24.93 -40.07
C GLY A 109 1.18 24.15 -40.78
N LYS A 110 1.54 23.38 -41.82
CA LYS A 110 0.62 22.37 -42.38
C LYS A 110 0.51 21.18 -41.42
N ALA A 111 1.65 20.72 -40.88
CA ALA A 111 1.73 19.65 -39.89
C ALA A 111 0.92 19.96 -38.62
N ALA A 112 1.07 21.16 -38.05
CA ALA A 112 0.32 21.59 -36.87
C ALA A 112 -1.22 21.59 -37.09
N ARG A 113 -1.70 21.97 -38.28
CA ARG A 113 -3.13 21.95 -38.62
C ARG A 113 -3.67 20.53 -38.76
N GLU A 114 -2.92 19.65 -39.44
CA GLU A 114 -3.29 18.24 -39.59
C GLU A 114 -3.29 17.53 -38.23
N ALA A 115 -2.29 17.78 -37.39
CA ALA A 115 -2.23 17.28 -36.03
C ALA A 115 -3.38 17.82 -35.17
N GLY A 116 -3.71 19.11 -35.27
CA GLY A 116 -4.84 19.72 -34.56
C GLY A 116 -6.18 19.07 -34.88
N SER A 117 -6.42 18.69 -36.14
CA SER A 117 -7.63 17.93 -36.53
C SER A 117 -7.67 16.55 -35.89
N ARG A 118 -6.57 15.79 -35.99
CA ARG A 118 -6.47 14.44 -35.41
C ARG A 118 -6.60 14.45 -33.89
N VAL A 119 -5.95 15.40 -33.22
CA VAL A 119 -6.07 15.59 -31.76
C VAL A 119 -7.50 16.00 -31.39
N GLY A 120 -8.17 16.82 -32.20
CA GLY A 120 -9.57 17.19 -31.99
C GLY A 120 -10.53 16.00 -32.06
N GLU A 121 -10.36 15.12 -33.05
CA GLU A 121 -11.12 13.88 -33.20
C GLU A 121 -10.85 12.92 -32.03
N ALA A 122 -9.58 12.68 -31.72
CA ALA A 122 -9.17 11.83 -30.60
C ALA A 122 -9.70 12.37 -29.25
N ALA A 123 -9.65 13.68 -29.02
CA ALA A 123 -10.18 14.29 -27.81
C ALA A 123 -11.71 14.19 -27.71
N ALA A 124 -12.43 14.28 -28.82
CA ALA A 124 -13.88 14.05 -28.84
C ALA A 124 -14.22 12.60 -28.51
N GLN A 125 -13.50 11.65 -29.11
CA GLN A 125 -13.63 10.22 -28.84
C GLN A 125 -13.31 9.88 -27.39
N ALA A 126 -12.20 10.39 -26.85
CA ALA A 126 -11.81 10.21 -25.45
C ALA A 126 -12.87 10.76 -24.50
N ARG A 127 -13.40 11.97 -24.74
CA ARG A 127 -14.44 12.57 -23.89
C ARG A 127 -15.73 11.76 -23.87
N ALA A 128 -16.19 11.26 -25.02
CA ALA A 128 -17.34 10.39 -25.09
C ALA A 128 -17.11 9.07 -24.33
N ALA A 129 -15.94 8.44 -24.54
CA ALA A 129 -15.57 7.21 -23.85
C ALA A 129 -15.41 7.40 -22.33
N VAL A 130 -14.88 8.54 -21.88
CA VAL A 130 -14.79 8.89 -20.46
C VAL A 130 -16.17 8.98 -19.82
N ALA A 131 -17.17 9.58 -20.49
CA ALA A 131 -18.53 9.63 -19.98
C ALA A 131 -19.11 8.22 -19.78
N THR A 132 -18.95 7.35 -20.78
CA THR A 132 -19.37 5.94 -20.69
C THR A 132 -18.60 5.16 -19.61
N ALA A 133 -17.29 5.36 -19.49
CA ALA A 133 -16.45 4.71 -18.49
C ALA A 133 -16.84 5.08 -17.05
N ARG A 134 -17.37 6.30 -16.81
CA ARG A 134 -17.84 6.71 -15.48
C ARG A 134 -19.05 5.91 -15.04
N GLU A 135 -20.06 5.83 -15.91
CA GLU A 135 -21.28 5.09 -15.63
C GLU A 135 -20.98 3.59 -15.47
N ALA A 136 -20.18 3.03 -16.38
CA ALA A 136 -19.75 1.64 -16.30
C ALA A 136 -18.89 1.36 -15.04
N GLY A 137 -18.03 2.30 -14.65
CA GLY A 137 -17.20 2.19 -13.45
C GLY A 137 -18.01 2.10 -12.17
N VAL A 138 -19.04 2.95 -12.02
CA VAL A 138 -19.98 2.88 -10.89
C VAL A 138 -20.68 1.52 -10.86
N ALA A 139 -21.17 1.03 -12.01
CA ALA A 139 -21.82 -0.26 -12.09
C ALA A 139 -20.88 -1.42 -11.74
N PHE A 140 -19.63 -1.41 -12.23
CA PHE A 140 -18.62 -2.42 -11.95
C PHE A 140 -18.30 -2.52 -10.46
N PHE A 141 -17.99 -1.40 -9.80
CA PHE A 141 -17.69 -1.40 -8.37
C PHE A 141 -18.91 -1.75 -7.51
N ALA A 142 -20.13 -1.42 -7.94
CA ALA A 142 -21.34 -1.88 -7.27
C ALA A 142 -21.51 -3.41 -7.35
N ARG A 143 -21.17 -4.03 -8.49
CA ARG A 143 -21.19 -5.51 -8.62
C ARG A 143 -20.11 -6.18 -7.78
N LEU A 144 -18.91 -5.62 -7.71
CA LEU A 144 -17.87 -6.11 -6.79
C LEU A 144 -18.32 -6.04 -5.32
N ALA A 145 -18.93 -4.92 -4.91
CA ALA A 145 -19.44 -4.76 -3.55
C ALA A 145 -20.54 -5.78 -3.22
N ALA A 146 -21.47 -6.01 -4.16
CA ALA A 146 -22.53 -7.00 -4.00
C ALA A 146 -21.98 -8.43 -3.93
N PHE A 147 -20.96 -8.74 -4.71
CA PHE A 147 -20.29 -10.05 -4.68
C PHE A 147 -19.59 -10.28 -3.33
N VAL A 148 -18.82 -9.31 -2.84
CA VAL A 148 -18.17 -9.39 -1.52
C VAL A 148 -19.20 -9.52 -0.40
N ALA A 149 -20.34 -8.82 -0.47
CA ALA A 149 -21.39 -8.95 0.53
C ALA A 149 -22.03 -10.36 0.60
N ARG A 150 -21.98 -11.14 -0.49
CA ARG A 150 -22.53 -12.51 -0.55
C ARG A 150 -21.50 -13.59 -0.20
N HIS A 151 -20.27 -13.41 -0.64
CA HIS A 151 -19.20 -14.41 -0.51
C HIS A 151 -18.19 -14.11 0.60
N GLY A 152 -18.27 -12.92 1.18
CA GLY A 152 -17.45 -12.52 2.30
C GLY A 152 -17.88 -13.20 3.61
N GLY A 153 -16.93 -13.66 4.42
CA GLY A 153 -17.22 -14.34 5.69
C GLY A 153 -17.94 -13.48 6.74
N GLU A 154 -18.78 -14.11 7.57
CA GLU A 154 -19.65 -13.48 8.58
C GLU A 154 -18.93 -12.84 9.80
N GLY A 155 -17.62 -12.63 9.75
CA GLY A 155 -16.86 -12.12 10.90
C GLY A 155 -15.75 -11.14 10.50
N GLY A 156 -15.98 -9.85 10.67
CA GLY A 156 -14.88 -8.87 10.65
C GLY A 156 -15.33 -7.45 10.35
N GLY A 157 -15.19 -6.56 11.33
CA GLY A 157 -15.42 -5.14 11.12
C GLY A 157 -14.42 -4.49 10.16
N TYR A 158 -14.86 -3.35 9.62
CA TYR A 158 -14.11 -2.28 8.95
C TYR A 158 -13.18 -2.58 7.76
N ASP A 159 -12.71 -3.79 7.46
CA ASP A 159 -11.99 -4.11 6.20
C ASP A 159 -12.12 -5.61 5.87
N GLN A 160 -12.91 -5.95 4.85
CA GLN A 160 -13.05 -7.32 4.35
C GLN A 160 -12.20 -7.53 3.10
N ARG A 161 -11.35 -8.56 3.11
CA ARG A 161 -10.53 -8.95 1.95
C ARG A 161 -10.97 -10.30 1.43
N LEU A 162 -11.45 -10.34 0.19
CA LEU A 162 -11.89 -11.55 -0.49
C LEU A 162 -10.89 -11.88 -1.60
N ARG A 163 -10.03 -12.89 -1.36
CA ARG A 163 -9.09 -13.40 -2.36
C ARG A 163 -9.85 -14.04 -3.52
N LEU A 164 -9.51 -13.68 -4.75
CA LEU A 164 -10.14 -14.22 -5.96
C LEU A 164 -9.39 -15.47 -6.44
N ILE A 165 -9.97 -16.63 -6.17
CA ILE A 165 -9.55 -17.95 -6.64
C ILE A 165 -10.49 -18.48 -7.72
N ASP A 166 -10.11 -19.55 -8.40
CA ASP A 166 -10.88 -20.12 -9.52
C ASP A 166 -12.30 -20.52 -9.12
N ASP A 167 -12.48 -21.11 -7.93
CA ASP A 167 -13.81 -21.47 -7.42
C ASP A 167 -14.74 -20.26 -7.27
N LEU A 168 -14.23 -19.11 -6.82
CA LEU A 168 -15.02 -17.88 -6.72
C LEU A 168 -15.34 -17.28 -8.09
N ARG A 169 -14.41 -17.39 -9.06
CA ARG A 169 -14.67 -16.95 -10.44
C ARG A 169 -15.65 -17.86 -11.18
N ALA A 170 -15.74 -19.13 -10.78
CA ALA A 170 -16.69 -20.08 -11.33
C ALA A 170 -18.11 -19.94 -10.78
N ALA A 171 -18.33 -19.10 -9.76
CA ALA A 171 -19.65 -18.87 -9.17
C ALA A 171 -20.61 -18.21 -10.18
N ASP A 172 -21.88 -18.63 -10.18
CA ASP A 172 -22.89 -18.15 -11.14
C ASP A 172 -23.07 -16.62 -11.13
N ASP A 173 -22.94 -16.00 -9.95
CA ASP A 173 -23.09 -14.57 -9.76
C ASP A 173 -21.83 -13.76 -10.09
N TRP A 174 -20.68 -14.43 -10.32
CA TRP A 174 -19.46 -13.78 -10.84
C TRP A 174 -19.65 -13.28 -12.27
N ARG A 175 -20.50 -13.94 -13.06
CA ARG A 175 -20.83 -13.53 -14.43
C ARG A 175 -21.37 -12.10 -14.50
N GLU A 176 -22.03 -11.61 -13.45
CA GLU A 176 -22.46 -10.21 -13.37
C GLU A 176 -21.27 -9.24 -13.27
N VAL A 177 -20.20 -9.64 -12.58
CA VAL A 177 -18.94 -8.88 -12.48
C VAL A 177 -18.23 -8.89 -13.83
N GLU A 178 -18.18 -10.03 -14.52
CA GLU A 178 -17.60 -10.13 -15.88
C GLU A 178 -18.32 -9.22 -16.87
N VAL A 179 -19.65 -9.24 -16.90
CA VAL A 179 -20.46 -8.37 -17.79
C VAL A 179 -20.24 -6.90 -17.46
N ALA A 180 -20.18 -6.54 -16.17
CA ALA A 180 -19.91 -5.17 -15.75
C ALA A 180 -18.48 -4.73 -16.10
N TRP A 181 -17.51 -5.65 -16.02
CA TRP A 181 -16.14 -5.42 -16.46
C TRP A 181 -16.07 -5.19 -17.97
N ASP A 182 -16.72 -6.01 -18.79
CA ASP A 182 -16.74 -5.84 -20.25
C ASP A 182 -17.30 -4.47 -20.64
N GLY A 183 -18.37 -4.03 -19.96
CA GLY A 183 -18.95 -2.70 -20.11
C GLY A 183 -18.00 -1.55 -19.77
N LEU A 184 -17.07 -1.75 -18.81
CA LEU A 184 -16.03 -0.78 -18.44
C LEU A 184 -14.78 -0.89 -19.31
N HIS A 185 -14.39 -2.10 -19.70
CA HIS A 185 -13.19 -2.36 -20.49
C HIS A 185 -13.27 -1.73 -21.88
N ALA A 186 -14.43 -1.79 -22.55
CA ALA A 186 -14.63 -1.23 -23.88
C ALA A 186 -14.36 0.30 -23.97
N PRO A 187 -14.94 1.16 -23.09
CA PRO A 187 -14.61 2.58 -23.10
C PRO A 187 -13.17 2.87 -22.63
N LEU A 188 -12.59 2.09 -21.70
CA LEU A 188 -11.17 2.24 -21.34
C LEU A 188 -10.23 1.91 -22.51
N LEU A 189 -10.57 0.92 -23.34
CA LEU A 189 -9.83 0.61 -24.57
C LEU A 189 -9.88 1.81 -25.53
N THR A 190 -11.08 2.34 -25.77
CA THR A 190 -11.31 3.53 -26.61
C THR A 190 -10.48 4.74 -26.13
N ILE A 191 -10.40 4.96 -24.82
CA ILE A 191 -9.56 6.01 -24.22
C ILE A 191 -8.08 5.79 -24.54
N GLY A 192 -7.58 4.56 -24.39
CA GLY A 192 -6.19 4.22 -24.70
C GLY A 192 -5.83 4.43 -26.18
N GLU A 193 -6.74 4.07 -27.09
CA GLU A 193 -6.60 4.31 -28.52
C GLU A 193 -6.53 5.81 -28.85
N ALA A 194 -7.41 6.62 -28.24
CA ALA A 194 -7.41 8.07 -28.41
C ALA A 194 -6.15 8.74 -27.86
N LEU A 195 -5.63 8.30 -26.71
CA LEU A 195 -4.36 8.78 -26.15
C LEU A 195 -3.18 8.43 -27.07
N THR A 196 -3.15 7.20 -27.60
CA THR A 196 -2.13 6.75 -28.55
C THR A 196 -2.17 7.57 -29.85
N ALA A 197 -3.36 7.77 -30.41
CA ALA A 197 -3.54 8.61 -31.61
C ALA A 197 -3.08 10.05 -31.38
N THR A 198 -3.29 10.59 -30.19
CA THR A 198 -2.83 11.93 -29.78
C THR A 198 -1.31 12.01 -29.72
N LEU A 199 -0.65 11.03 -29.10
CA LEU A 199 0.82 10.94 -29.03
C LEU A 199 1.45 10.82 -30.43
N LEU A 200 0.86 10.02 -31.32
CA LEU A 200 1.31 9.90 -32.71
C LEU A 200 1.11 11.20 -33.49
N ALA A 201 0.01 11.91 -33.28
CA ALA A 201 -0.23 13.21 -33.91
C ALA A 201 0.77 14.27 -33.42
N LEU A 202 1.14 14.24 -32.14
CA LEU A 202 2.17 15.10 -31.56
C LEU A 202 3.56 14.85 -32.14
N ASP A 203 3.92 13.59 -32.38
CA ASP A 203 5.21 13.24 -32.95
C ASP A 203 5.39 13.85 -34.36
N ALA A 204 4.32 13.90 -35.14
CA ALA A 204 4.31 14.49 -36.47
C ALA A 204 4.50 16.02 -36.49
N VAL A 205 4.31 16.73 -35.37
CA VAL A 205 4.49 18.20 -35.27
C VAL A 205 5.95 18.58 -35.01
N GLY A 206 6.78 17.66 -34.49
CA GLY A 206 8.18 17.95 -34.18
C GLY A 206 8.36 18.97 -33.03
N GLU A 207 9.44 19.76 -33.06
CA GLU A 207 9.78 20.71 -31.99
C GLU A 207 9.02 22.06 -32.05
N GLU A 208 8.11 22.23 -33.01
CA GLU A 208 7.38 23.49 -33.22
C GLU A 208 6.39 23.84 -32.09
N LEU A 209 6.09 22.87 -31.21
CA LEU A 209 5.10 23.02 -30.14
C LEU A 209 5.77 23.34 -28.79
N GLU A 210 5.47 24.52 -28.24
CA GLU A 210 5.93 24.93 -26.91
C GLU A 210 5.35 24.02 -25.81
N GLY A 211 6.22 23.54 -24.91
CA GLY A 211 5.86 22.65 -23.81
C GLY A 211 5.47 21.24 -24.27
N ARG A 212 5.92 20.79 -25.45
CA ARG A 212 5.67 19.45 -25.99
C ARG A 212 6.07 18.33 -25.02
N GLU A 213 7.24 18.44 -24.39
CA GLU A 213 7.77 17.40 -23.50
C GLU A 213 6.85 17.15 -22.30
N ASP A 214 6.36 18.21 -21.66
CA ASP A 214 5.43 18.12 -20.54
C ASP A 214 4.11 17.44 -20.96
N ILE A 215 3.58 17.81 -22.13
CA ILE A 215 2.34 17.21 -22.66
C ILE A 215 2.55 15.72 -23.00
N ILE A 216 3.67 15.37 -23.64
CA ILE A 216 4.00 13.97 -23.94
C ILE A 216 4.11 13.17 -22.64
N MET A 217 4.77 13.72 -21.62
CA MET A 217 4.88 13.08 -20.32
C MET A 217 3.51 12.84 -19.69
N GLU A 218 2.64 13.86 -19.63
CA GLU A 218 1.30 13.75 -19.07
C GLU A 218 0.43 12.71 -19.81
N LEU A 219 0.44 12.74 -21.15
CA LEU A 219 -0.30 11.78 -21.98
C LEU A 219 0.24 10.35 -21.84
N THR A 220 1.56 10.20 -21.71
CA THR A 220 2.20 8.89 -21.52
C THR A 220 1.85 8.31 -20.15
N LEU A 221 1.86 9.13 -19.09
CA LEU A 221 1.42 8.73 -17.75
C LEU A 221 -0.05 8.33 -17.74
N ALA A 222 -0.91 9.10 -18.40
CA ALA A 222 -2.31 8.77 -18.56
C ALA A 222 -2.53 7.45 -19.33
N LEU A 223 -1.81 7.25 -20.44
CA LEU A 223 -1.89 6.04 -21.24
C LEU A 223 -1.45 4.81 -20.42
N ARG A 224 -0.35 4.92 -19.68
CA ARG A 224 0.17 3.87 -18.80
C ARG A 224 -0.84 3.53 -17.71
N ALA A 225 -1.37 4.52 -17.00
CA ALA A 225 -2.37 4.30 -15.95
C ALA A 225 -3.64 3.61 -16.50
N ASN A 226 -4.13 4.03 -17.67
CA ASN A 226 -5.28 3.41 -18.32
C ASN A 226 -4.99 1.95 -18.72
N ALA A 227 -3.79 1.68 -19.22
CA ALA A 227 -3.35 0.33 -19.58
C ALA A 227 -3.20 -0.59 -18.35
N GLU A 228 -2.61 -0.09 -17.26
CA GLU A 228 -2.46 -0.81 -16.00
C GLU A 228 -3.83 -1.19 -15.40
N ILE A 229 -4.79 -0.26 -15.39
CA ILE A 229 -6.17 -0.54 -14.96
C ILE A 229 -6.77 -1.68 -15.79
N ARG A 230 -6.68 -1.58 -17.12
CA ARG A 230 -7.22 -2.61 -18.03
C ARG A 230 -6.58 -3.97 -17.84
N LEU A 231 -5.25 -4.00 -17.72
CA LEU A 231 -4.48 -5.22 -17.58
C LEU A 231 -4.81 -5.93 -16.27
N HIS A 232 -4.64 -5.23 -15.14
CA HIS A 232 -4.77 -5.86 -13.83
C HIS A 232 -6.22 -6.16 -13.45
N ALA A 233 -7.16 -5.27 -13.75
CA ALA A 233 -8.57 -5.55 -13.47
C ALA A 233 -9.12 -6.63 -14.41
N GLY A 234 -8.73 -6.63 -15.69
CA GLY A 234 -9.11 -7.69 -16.62
C GLY A 234 -8.54 -9.06 -16.25
N ALA A 235 -7.30 -9.09 -15.77
CA ALA A 235 -6.69 -10.32 -15.27
C ALA A 235 -7.40 -10.81 -13.99
N ALA A 236 -7.66 -9.91 -13.05
CA ALA A 236 -8.36 -10.26 -11.81
C ALA A 236 -9.76 -10.84 -12.08
N VAL A 237 -10.48 -10.30 -13.07
CA VAL A 237 -11.86 -10.66 -13.39
C VAL A 237 -11.94 -11.96 -14.21
N ALA A 238 -11.20 -12.05 -15.32
CA ALA A 238 -11.44 -13.08 -16.35
C ALA A 238 -10.21 -13.92 -16.73
N ARG A 239 -9.00 -13.38 -16.62
CA ARG A 239 -7.77 -14.04 -17.11
C ARG A 239 -6.62 -13.90 -16.10
N PRO A 240 -6.70 -14.60 -14.95
CA PRO A 240 -5.71 -14.43 -13.89
C PRO A 240 -4.31 -14.83 -14.35
N ASP A 241 -3.33 -14.01 -14.01
CA ASP A 241 -1.91 -14.35 -14.17
C ASP A 241 -1.49 -15.27 -12.99
N PRO A 242 -0.93 -16.47 -13.25
CA PRO A 242 -0.44 -17.36 -12.21
C PRO A 242 0.65 -16.74 -11.31
N GLY A 243 1.38 -15.74 -11.80
CA GLY A 243 2.40 -15.01 -11.04
C GLY A 243 1.83 -13.92 -10.11
N MET A 244 0.50 -13.73 -10.10
CA MET A 244 -0.18 -12.67 -9.36
C MET A 244 -1.25 -13.21 -8.42
N VAL A 245 -1.49 -12.48 -7.35
CA VAL A 245 -2.56 -12.70 -6.38
C VAL A 245 -3.57 -11.57 -6.50
N TYR A 246 -4.84 -11.90 -6.62
CA TYR A 246 -5.92 -10.93 -6.79
C TYR A 246 -6.90 -10.98 -5.62
N TRP A 247 -7.39 -9.83 -5.18
CA TRP A 247 -8.43 -9.77 -4.15
C TRP A 247 -9.30 -8.52 -4.30
N ILE A 248 -10.49 -8.59 -3.73
CA ILE A 248 -11.38 -7.44 -3.55
C ILE A 248 -11.25 -6.99 -2.08
N GLU A 249 -11.02 -5.71 -1.86
CA GLU A 249 -11.04 -5.09 -0.53
C GLU A 249 -12.30 -4.23 -0.39
N ALA A 250 -13.09 -4.49 0.64
CA ALA A 250 -14.27 -3.72 1.00
C ALA A 250 -14.05 -3.10 2.39
N GLY A 251 -13.75 -1.79 2.41
CA GLY A 251 -13.56 -1.04 3.65
C GLY A 251 -14.87 -0.56 4.25
N GLY A 252 -14.97 -0.57 5.58
CA GLY A 252 -16.08 0.01 6.33
C GLY A 252 -15.99 1.53 6.30
N GLY A 253 -16.96 2.18 5.67
CA GLY A 253 -17.12 3.63 5.73
C GLY A 253 -17.44 4.06 7.16
N GLY A 254 -16.50 4.75 7.82
CA GLY A 254 -16.80 5.48 9.04
C GLY A 254 -17.80 6.60 8.75
N GLY A 255 -19.09 6.31 8.93
CA GLY A 255 -20.19 7.26 8.78
C GLY A 255 -20.92 7.19 7.43
N GLY A 256 -21.96 6.34 7.35
CA GLY A 256 -23.12 6.49 6.44
C GLY A 256 -22.89 6.37 4.92
N GLY A 257 -21.66 6.27 4.43
CA GLY A 257 -21.34 6.04 3.02
C GLY A 257 -21.14 4.56 2.69
N ALA A 258 -21.47 4.16 1.46
CA ALA A 258 -21.05 2.88 0.90
C ALA A 258 -19.52 2.72 1.07
N GLY A 259 -19.10 1.57 1.60
CA GLY A 259 -17.70 1.27 1.87
C GLY A 259 -16.79 1.45 0.66
N ARG A 260 -15.51 1.77 0.88
CA ARG A 260 -14.52 1.87 -0.21
C ARG A 260 -14.29 0.46 -0.75
N ILE A 261 -14.77 0.19 -1.96
CA ILE A 261 -14.56 -1.07 -2.67
C ILE A 261 -13.41 -0.91 -3.66
N GLY A 262 -12.44 -1.80 -3.59
CA GLY A 262 -11.22 -1.77 -4.40
C GLY A 262 -10.88 -3.15 -4.94
N LEU A 263 -10.28 -3.19 -6.12
CA LEU A 263 -9.70 -4.38 -6.73
C LEU A 263 -8.18 -4.26 -6.67
N HIS A 264 -7.55 -5.33 -6.21
CA HIS A 264 -6.12 -5.35 -5.95
C HIS A 264 -5.46 -6.53 -6.66
N ALA A 265 -4.21 -6.33 -7.05
CA ALA A 265 -3.32 -7.36 -7.53
C ALA A 265 -1.94 -7.18 -6.88
N ALA A 266 -1.24 -8.27 -6.58
CA ALA A 266 0.15 -8.21 -6.13
C ALA A 266 0.93 -9.41 -6.63
N PRO A 267 2.23 -9.27 -6.93
CA PRO A 267 3.05 -10.40 -7.35
C PRO A 267 3.14 -11.46 -6.26
N LEU A 268 2.93 -12.72 -6.64
CA LEU A 268 3.09 -13.86 -5.75
C LEU A 268 4.53 -13.93 -5.22
N HIS A 269 5.49 -13.74 -6.12
CA HIS A 269 6.91 -13.67 -5.80
C HIS A 269 7.54 -12.39 -6.36
N VAL A 270 8.36 -11.72 -5.55
CA VAL A 270 9.09 -10.49 -5.94
C VAL A 270 10.57 -10.72 -6.20
N GLY A 271 11.07 -11.94 -5.93
CA GLY A 271 12.49 -12.25 -5.97
C GLY A 271 13.14 -11.97 -7.32
N GLN A 272 12.47 -12.27 -8.44
CA GLN A 272 13.00 -11.98 -9.78
C GLN A 272 13.12 -10.47 -10.03
N ALA A 273 12.06 -9.70 -9.74
CA ALA A 273 12.07 -8.25 -9.91
C ALA A 273 13.15 -7.57 -9.05
N LEU A 274 13.32 -8.02 -7.79
CA LEU A 274 14.38 -7.53 -6.91
C LEU A 274 15.77 -7.92 -7.43
N ARG A 275 15.96 -9.16 -7.92
CA ARG A 275 17.21 -9.62 -8.50
C ARG A 275 17.60 -8.79 -9.72
N GLU A 276 16.69 -8.58 -10.66
CA GLU A 276 16.97 -7.92 -11.93
C GLU A 276 17.11 -6.40 -11.79
N GLY A 277 16.24 -5.76 -11.01
CA GLY A 277 16.21 -4.29 -10.96
C GLY A 277 16.82 -3.67 -9.70
N LEU A 278 16.80 -4.35 -8.54
CA LEU A 278 17.35 -3.80 -7.31
C LEU A 278 18.80 -4.25 -7.05
N PHE A 279 19.09 -5.56 -7.20
CA PHE A 279 20.39 -6.13 -6.84
C PHE A 279 21.35 -6.20 -8.02
N GLY A 280 20.89 -6.70 -9.17
CA GLY A 280 21.70 -6.92 -10.37
C GLY A 280 22.44 -5.69 -10.90
N PRO A 281 21.82 -4.49 -10.95
CA PRO A 281 22.49 -3.29 -11.45
C PRO A 281 23.52 -2.70 -10.47
N LYS A 282 23.59 -3.22 -9.24
CA LYS A 282 24.43 -2.66 -8.16
C LYS A 282 25.77 -3.37 -8.10
N ARG A 283 26.81 -2.60 -7.79
CA ARG A 283 28.16 -3.12 -7.57
C ARG A 283 28.26 -3.88 -6.25
N SER A 284 27.55 -3.43 -5.22
CA SER A 284 27.47 -4.13 -3.95
C SER A 284 26.19 -3.79 -3.21
N THR A 285 25.57 -4.80 -2.60
CA THR A 285 24.41 -4.64 -1.73
C THR A 285 24.67 -5.31 -0.39
N VAL A 286 24.38 -4.62 0.71
CA VAL A 286 24.42 -5.17 2.07
C VAL A 286 22.99 -5.23 2.60
N LEU A 287 22.57 -6.40 3.04
CA LEU A 287 21.29 -6.60 3.75
C LEU A 287 21.62 -6.82 5.22
N THR A 288 20.98 -6.05 6.11
CA THR A 288 21.14 -6.21 7.55
C THR A 288 19.78 -6.13 8.23
N SER A 289 19.60 -6.97 9.25
CA SER A 289 18.52 -6.86 10.25
C SER A 289 18.79 -7.87 11.38
N ALA A 290 18.19 -7.61 12.55
CA ALA A 290 18.26 -8.49 13.71
C ALA A 290 17.62 -9.88 13.48
N THR A 291 16.69 -10.00 12.52
CA THR A 291 15.81 -11.18 12.36
C THR A 291 15.87 -11.82 10.96
N LEU A 292 16.95 -11.62 10.20
CA LEU A 292 17.09 -12.21 8.85
C LEU A 292 17.23 -13.75 8.84
N ALA A 293 17.83 -14.32 9.87
CA ALA A 293 18.08 -15.76 9.94
C ALA A 293 16.92 -16.46 10.67
N THR A 294 16.35 -17.47 10.02
CA THR A 294 15.33 -18.36 10.60
C THR A 294 15.98 -19.69 10.93
N GLU A 295 15.84 -20.17 12.17
CA GLU A 295 16.50 -21.39 12.66
C GLU A 295 18.01 -21.43 12.39
N GLY A 296 18.64 -20.25 12.39
CA GLY A 296 20.07 -20.09 12.16
C GLY A 296 20.51 -20.13 10.69
N SER A 297 19.58 -20.21 9.73
CA SER A 297 19.83 -20.22 8.29
C SER A 297 19.27 -18.96 7.60
N PHE A 298 19.95 -18.48 6.55
CA PHE A 298 19.46 -17.42 5.67
C PHE A 298 18.71 -17.96 4.44
N ALA A 299 18.51 -19.27 4.33
CA ALA A 299 17.88 -19.90 3.15
C ALA A 299 16.51 -19.29 2.84
N PHE A 300 15.66 -19.09 3.87
CA PHE A 300 14.32 -18.53 3.72
C PHE A 300 14.33 -17.12 3.11
N VAL A 301 15.15 -16.21 3.65
CA VAL A 301 15.23 -14.84 3.11
C VAL A 301 15.89 -14.84 1.73
N ARG A 302 16.85 -15.73 1.47
CA ARG A 302 17.47 -15.86 0.15
C ARG A 302 16.47 -16.30 -0.89
N GLU A 303 15.64 -17.28 -0.60
CA GLU A 303 14.59 -17.74 -1.52
C GLU A 303 13.62 -16.59 -1.84
N ARG A 304 13.07 -15.95 -0.80
CA ARG A 304 12.05 -14.90 -0.94
C ARG A 304 12.55 -13.65 -1.67
N LEU A 305 13.81 -13.28 -1.48
CA LEU A 305 14.44 -12.14 -2.15
C LEU A 305 15.06 -12.51 -3.51
N GLY A 306 14.93 -13.76 -3.97
CA GLY A 306 15.51 -14.19 -5.24
C GLY A 306 17.04 -14.26 -5.21
N LEU A 307 17.64 -14.58 -4.07
CA LEU A 307 19.09 -14.71 -3.85
C LEU A 307 19.54 -16.16 -3.61
N ALA A 308 18.64 -17.14 -3.71
CA ALA A 308 18.96 -18.56 -3.49
C ALA A 308 20.15 -19.03 -4.35
N ASP A 309 20.07 -18.83 -5.67
CA ASP A 309 21.08 -19.32 -6.64
C ASP A 309 22.30 -18.39 -6.80
N ASN A 310 22.40 -17.33 -6.00
CA ASN A 310 23.47 -16.36 -6.16
C ASN A 310 24.68 -16.74 -5.30
N GLU A 311 25.68 -17.38 -5.92
CA GLU A 311 26.93 -17.80 -5.26
C GLU A 311 27.77 -16.64 -4.72
N ALA A 312 27.55 -15.40 -5.20
CA ALA A 312 28.28 -14.23 -4.71
C ALA A 312 27.80 -13.74 -3.32
N VAL A 313 26.67 -14.28 -2.82
CA VAL A 313 26.10 -13.91 -1.52
C VAL A 313 27.01 -14.40 -0.40
N ARG A 314 27.40 -13.49 0.48
CA ARG A 314 28.14 -13.80 1.71
C ARG A 314 27.24 -13.58 2.91
N GLU A 315 27.26 -14.54 3.83
CA GLU A 315 26.41 -14.54 5.01
C GLU A 315 27.26 -14.30 6.27
N LEU A 316 26.73 -13.50 7.19
CA LEU A 316 27.34 -13.26 8.50
C LEU A 316 26.22 -13.21 9.54
N ARG A 317 26.27 -14.11 10.51
CA ARG A 317 25.40 -14.09 11.68
C ARG A 317 26.20 -13.62 12.88
N VAL A 318 25.84 -12.48 13.44
CA VAL A 318 26.44 -11.93 14.66
C VAL A 318 25.54 -12.30 15.84
N PRO A 319 26.05 -12.95 16.90
CA PRO A 319 25.25 -13.26 18.08
C PRO A 319 24.84 -11.99 18.84
N SER A 320 23.72 -12.05 19.56
CA SER A 320 23.31 -10.96 20.45
C SER A 320 24.38 -10.72 21.54
N PRO A 321 24.74 -9.46 21.82
CA PRO A 321 25.68 -9.14 22.89
C PRO A 321 25.06 -9.25 24.31
N PHE A 322 23.75 -9.50 24.42
CA PHE A 322 23.02 -9.47 25.70
C PHE A 322 22.89 -10.86 26.36
N ASP A 323 23.07 -10.91 27.69
CA ASP A 323 22.88 -12.11 28.51
C ASP A 323 21.40 -12.25 28.92
N TYR A 324 20.55 -12.78 28.04
CA TYR A 324 19.11 -12.91 28.32
C TYR A 324 18.81 -13.84 29.50
N ALA A 325 19.60 -14.90 29.69
CA ALA A 325 19.37 -15.88 30.75
C ALA A 325 19.45 -15.27 32.15
N ARG A 326 20.24 -14.20 32.32
CA ARG A 326 20.37 -13.48 33.58
C ARG A 326 19.50 -12.22 33.67
N ASN A 327 19.14 -11.64 32.54
CA ASN A 327 18.48 -10.33 32.50
C ASN A 327 16.99 -10.39 32.15
N VAL A 328 16.45 -11.56 31.79
CA VAL A 328 15.04 -11.72 31.38
C VAL A 328 14.35 -12.79 32.21
N LEU A 329 13.17 -12.45 32.74
CA LEU A 329 12.21 -13.41 33.26
C LEU A 329 11.12 -13.63 32.22
N LEU A 330 11.02 -14.85 31.69
CA LEU A 330 9.93 -15.25 30.80
C LEU A 330 8.77 -15.82 31.60
N LEU A 331 7.58 -15.24 31.45
CA LEU A 331 6.35 -15.69 32.10
C LEU A 331 5.38 -16.22 31.04
N LEU A 332 4.92 -17.46 31.23
CA LEU A 332 3.89 -18.11 30.41
C LEU A 332 2.71 -18.46 31.31
N PRO A 333 1.64 -17.64 31.34
CA PRO A 333 0.45 -17.93 32.13
C PRO A 333 -0.26 -19.21 31.63
N ASP A 334 -0.55 -20.13 32.53
CA ASP A 334 -1.32 -21.37 32.29
C ASP A 334 -2.73 -21.31 32.89
N ASP A 335 -3.07 -20.21 33.57
CA ASP A 335 -4.35 -19.95 34.25
C ASP A 335 -5.33 -19.06 33.46
N ILE A 336 -5.05 -18.86 32.17
CA ILE A 336 -5.89 -18.05 31.26
C ILE A 336 -6.49 -18.99 30.19
N PRO A 337 -7.81 -18.92 29.89
CA PRO A 337 -8.39 -19.68 28.79
C PRO A 337 -7.67 -19.39 27.47
N GLU A 338 -7.62 -20.37 26.55
CA GLU A 338 -6.98 -20.19 25.24
C GLU A 338 -7.62 -19.09 24.38
N PRO A 339 -6.88 -18.41 23.49
CA PRO A 339 -7.44 -17.44 22.55
C PRO A 339 -8.59 -18.04 21.73
N GLY A 340 -9.78 -17.44 21.83
CA GLY A 340 -11.00 -17.92 21.17
C GLY A 340 -11.96 -18.68 22.09
N ALA A 341 -11.49 -19.14 23.26
CA ALA A 341 -12.37 -19.72 24.27
C ALA A 341 -13.23 -18.64 24.97
N PRO A 342 -14.43 -18.98 25.47
CA PRO A 342 -15.21 -18.09 26.33
C PRO A 342 -14.38 -17.60 27.52
N ASN A 343 -14.57 -16.35 27.91
CA ASN A 343 -13.87 -15.69 29.03
C ASN A 343 -12.35 -15.47 28.85
N HIS A 344 -11.72 -15.81 27.72
CA HIS A 344 -10.30 -15.49 27.46
C HIS A 344 -10.00 -14.00 27.71
N GLN A 345 -10.80 -13.12 27.11
CA GLN A 345 -10.65 -11.66 27.25
C GLN A 345 -10.72 -11.20 28.71
N LYS A 346 -11.59 -11.82 29.52
CA LYS A 346 -11.74 -11.50 30.94
C LYS A 346 -10.50 -11.95 31.73
N GLY A 347 -10.04 -13.18 31.51
CA GLY A 347 -8.82 -13.71 32.14
C GLY A 347 -7.58 -12.88 31.79
N LEU A 348 -7.43 -12.49 30.52
CA LEU A 348 -6.37 -11.60 30.07
C LEU A 348 -6.42 -10.24 30.81
N ASN A 349 -7.59 -9.62 30.90
CA ASN A 349 -7.74 -8.33 31.58
C ASN A 349 -7.37 -8.43 33.07
N GLU A 350 -7.79 -9.50 33.76
CA GLU A 350 -7.46 -9.73 35.17
C GLU A 350 -5.96 -9.96 35.38
N ALA A 351 -5.32 -10.75 34.51
CA ALA A 351 -3.87 -10.96 34.54
C ALA A 351 -3.10 -9.65 34.31
N LEU A 352 -3.52 -8.84 33.33
CA LEU A 352 -2.92 -7.54 33.04
C LEU A 352 -3.05 -6.56 34.20
N ILE A 353 -4.20 -6.51 34.87
CA ILE A 353 -4.39 -5.64 36.05
C ILE A 353 -3.41 -6.04 37.16
N ARG A 354 -3.29 -7.33 37.48
CA ARG A 354 -2.38 -7.82 38.52
C ARG A 354 -0.91 -7.54 38.15
N LEU A 355 -0.51 -7.90 36.93
CA LEU A 355 0.85 -7.74 36.45
C LEU A 355 1.26 -6.26 36.41
N CYS A 356 0.46 -5.40 35.77
CA CYS A 356 0.81 -4.00 35.61
C CYS A 356 0.78 -3.23 36.93
N ALA A 357 -0.06 -3.63 37.90
CA ALA A 357 -0.01 -3.08 39.25
C ALA A 357 1.26 -3.51 39.98
N ALA A 358 1.65 -4.79 39.88
CA ALA A 358 2.86 -5.32 40.51
C ALA A 358 4.14 -4.71 39.93
N THR A 359 4.13 -4.32 38.66
CA THR A 359 5.24 -3.63 37.99
C THR A 359 5.11 -2.10 38.02
N GLU A 360 4.11 -1.56 38.74
CA GLU A 360 3.81 -0.12 38.85
C GLU A 360 3.78 0.60 37.50
N GLY A 361 3.17 -0.04 36.49
CA GLY A 361 3.29 0.38 35.10
C GLY A 361 4.54 -0.21 34.45
N ARG A 362 5.33 0.65 33.79
CA ARG A 362 6.53 0.28 33.01
C ARG A 362 6.29 -0.84 32.01
N ALA A 363 5.07 -0.90 31.47
CA ALA A 363 4.62 -2.02 30.66
C ALA A 363 4.19 -1.60 29.25
N LEU A 364 4.63 -2.37 28.26
CA LEU A 364 4.12 -2.34 26.90
C LEU A 364 3.32 -3.62 26.66
N VAL A 365 2.04 -3.47 26.31
CA VAL A 365 1.14 -4.60 26.01
C VAL A 365 0.79 -4.57 24.53
N LEU A 366 1.18 -5.62 23.83
CA LEU A 366 1.03 -5.76 22.39
C LEU A 366 -0.16 -6.65 22.03
N PHE A 367 -1.06 -6.11 21.22
CA PHE A 367 -2.25 -6.77 20.70
C PHE A 367 -2.13 -7.03 19.21
N THR A 368 -2.77 -8.11 18.75
CA THR A 368 -2.90 -8.41 17.31
C THR A 368 -4.14 -7.77 16.68
N SER A 369 -5.05 -7.17 17.47
CA SER A 369 -6.21 -6.43 16.94
C SER A 369 -6.54 -5.17 17.76
N TYR A 370 -7.01 -4.12 17.06
CA TYR A 370 -7.49 -2.89 17.71
C TYR A 370 -8.73 -3.13 18.57
N ASN A 371 -9.59 -4.08 18.21
CA ASN A 371 -10.78 -4.41 18.98
C ASN A 371 -10.42 -4.98 20.37
N ALA A 372 -9.49 -5.95 20.41
CA ALA A 372 -9.00 -6.51 21.67
C ALA A 372 -8.34 -5.42 22.53
N LEU A 373 -7.51 -4.57 21.92
CA LEU A 373 -6.89 -3.42 22.60
C LEU A 373 -7.94 -2.50 23.23
N GLN A 374 -8.95 -2.06 22.46
CA GLN A 374 -9.99 -1.16 22.94
C GLN A 374 -10.82 -1.79 24.08
N THR A 375 -11.15 -3.07 23.95
CA THR A 375 -11.89 -3.83 24.96
C THR A 375 -11.09 -3.95 26.25
N THR A 376 -9.80 -4.30 26.16
CA THR A 376 -8.90 -4.33 27.31
C THR A 376 -8.72 -2.94 27.93
N TYR A 377 -8.47 -1.90 27.12
CA TYR A 377 -8.30 -0.53 27.60
C TYR A 377 -9.44 -0.09 28.52
N ARG A 378 -10.69 -0.30 28.07
CA ARG A 378 -11.88 0.06 28.86
C ARG A 378 -11.98 -0.72 30.17
N ALA A 379 -11.53 -1.97 30.20
CA ALA A 379 -11.59 -2.83 31.37
C ALA A 379 -10.51 -2.52 32.41
N ILE A 380 -9.27 -2.24 31.97
CA ILE A 380 -8.11 -2.13 32.88
C ILE A 380 -7.83 -0.70 33.35
N LYS A 381 -8.30 0.33 32.61
CA LYS A 381 -7.98 1.74 32.90
C LYS A 381 -8.34 2.15 34.32
N ALA A 382 -9.61 2.05 34.71
CA ALA A 382 -10.04 2.50 36.04
C ALA A 382 -9.41 1.69 37.20
N PRO A 383 -9.23 0.35 37.11
CA PRO A 383 -8.47 -0.39 38.11
C PRO A 383 -7.01 0.04 38.26
N LEU A 384 -6.29 0.27 37.15
CA LEU A 384 -4.88 0.64 37.18
C LEU A 384 -4.65 2.10 37.62
N GLU A 385 -5.51 3.02 37.19
CA GLU A 385 -5.43 4.42 37.63
C GLU A 385 -5.65 4.56 39.14
N ARG A 386 -6.50 3.71 39.75
CA ARG A 386 -6.64 3.62 41.22
C ARG A 386 -5.37 3.14 41.92
N ALA A 387 -4.52 2.38 41.22
CA ALA A 387 -3.22 1.95 41.70
C ALA A 387 -2.10 2.95 41.36
N GLY A 388 -2.43 4.13 40.83
CA GLY A 388 -1.46 5.16 40.45
C GLY A 388 -0.78 4.92 39.11
N VAL A 389 -1.29 4.00 38.29
CA VAL A 389 -0.71 3.65 36.98
C VAL A 389 -1.54 4.27 35.85
N LEU A 390 -0.88 5.08 35.01
CA LEU A 390 -1.49 5.68 33.82
C LEU A 390 -1.66 4.62 32.72
N VAL A 391 -2.80 4.60 32.04
CA VAL A 391 -3.03 3.71 30.89
C VAL A 391 -3.18 4.52 29.61
N LEU A 392 -2.36 4.24 28.60
CA LEU A 392 -2.39 4.86 27.28
C LEU A 392 -2.76 3.83 26.22
N GLY A 393 -3.80 4.11 25.43
CA GLY A 393 -4.23 3.27 24.32
C GLY A 393 -3.95 3.90 22.96
N GLN A 394 -3.33 3.14 22.05
CA GLN A 394 -3.15 3.56 20.66
C GLN A 394 -4.51 3.82 19.98
N ARG A 395 -4.62 4.96 19.25
CA ARG A 395 -5.86 5.46 18.62
C ARG A 395 -6.97 5.85 19.62
N ILE A 396 -6.67 5.87 20.91
CA ILE A 396 -7.58 6.32 21.97
C ILE A 396 -7.03 7.60 22.59
N ASP A 397 -5.78 7.57 23.08
CA ASP A 397 -5.16 8.68 23.82
C ASP A 397 -4.18 9.52 22.98
N GLY A 398 -4.05 9.21 21.68
CA GLY A 398 -3.21 9.95 20.74
C GLY A 398 -2.65 9.11 19.60
N GLY A 399 -1.89 9.79 18.73
CA GLY A 399 -1.11 9.12 17.69
C GLY A 399 0.10 8.37 18.26
N PRO A 400 0.67 7.39 17.53
CA PRO A 400 1.74 6.51 18.04
C PRO A 400 2.95 7.25 18.64
N ARG A 401 3.44 8.30 17.96
CA ARG A 401 4.58 9.09 18.46
C ARG A 401 4.25 9.79 19.78
N GLN A 402 3.08 10.42 19.86
CA GLN A 402 2.66 11.18 21.05
C GLN A 402 2.52 10.30 22.29
N ILE A 403 1.90 9.13 22.14
CA ILE A 403 1.73 8.20 23.27
C ILE A 403 3.05 7.55 23.68
N LEU A 404 3.96 7.32 22.73
CA LEU A 404 5.31 6.81 23.03
C LEU A 404 6.15 7.84 23.80
N ASP A 405 6.09 9.12 23.41
CA ASP A 405 6.80 10.19 24.12
C ASP A 405 6.28 10.37 25.56
N ARG A 406 4.95 10.25 25.74
CA ARG A 406 4.33 10.25 27.08
C ARG A 406 4.75 9.05 27.91
N PHE A 407 4.78 7.86 27.31
CA PHE A 407 5.24 6.63 27.96
C PHE A 407 6.70 6.74 28.42
N ARG A 408 7.60 7.24 27.57
CA ARG A 408 9.01 7.49 27.92
C ARG A 408 9.18 8.51 29.06
N SER A 409 8.31 9.51 29.12
CA SER A 409 8.39 10.59 30.11
C SER A 409 7.79 10.23 31.47
N ASN A 410 7.02 9.14 31.55
CA ASN A 410 6.32 8.74 32.78
C ASN A 410 6.43 7.20 32.98
N PRO A 411 7.38 6.73 33.79
CA PRO A 411 7.57 5.29 34.05
C PRO A 411 6.33 4.61 34.64
N GLY A 412 5.48 5.34 35.36
CA GLY A 412 4.21 4.84 35.93
C GLY A 412 3.12 4.61 34.89
N THR A 413 3.47 4.18 33.67
CA THR A 413 2.54 4.07 32.53
C THR A 413 2.48 2.66 31.98
N VAL A 414 1.31 2.25 31.53
CA VAL A 414 1.05 1.09 30.69
C VAL A 414 0.64 1.57 29.32
N LEU A 415 1.39 1.18 28.30
CA LEU A 415 1.09 1.48 26.91
C LEU A 415 0.48 0.26 26.22
N LEU A 416 -0.72 0.41 25.68
CA LEU A 416 -1.40 -0.61 24.88
C LEU A 416 -1.22 -0.27 23.39
N GLY A 417 -0.59 -1.17 22.64
CA GLY A 417 -0.25 -0.99 21.23
C GLY A 417 -0.64 -2.18 20.36
N THR A 418 -0.72 -1.95 19.05
CA THR A 418 -0.89 -3.00 18.02
C THR A 418 0.41 -3.20 17.23
N SER A 419 0.37 -3.94 16.11
CA SER A 419 1.50 -4.23 15.19
C SER A 419 2.47 -3.06 14.96
N SER A 420 2.00 -1.82 14.90
CA SER A 420 2.86 -0.63 14.71
C SER A 420 3.82 -0.33 15.87
N PHE A 421 3.65 -0.98 17.02
CA PHE A 421 4.54 -0.86 18.19
C PHE A 421 5.48 -2.07 18.34
N TRP A 422 5.40 -3.05 17.45
CA TRP A 422 6.27 -4.23 17.48
C TRP A 422 7.68 -3.95 16.95
N GLU A 423 7.82 -2.90 16.13
CA GLU A 423 9.07 -2.50 15.49
C GLU A 423 9.34 -1.02 15.78
N GLY A 424 10.62 -0.66 15.91
CA GLY A 424 11.06 0.75 16.06
C GLY A 424 10.77 1.41 17.41
N VAL A 425 10.34 0.64 18.42
CA VAL A 425 10.16 1.12 19.80
C VAL A 425 11.44 0.86 20.57
N ASP A 426 12.23 1.91 20.78
CA ASP A 426 13.40 1.89 21.66
C ASP A 426 13.09 2.65 22.95
N VAL A 427 12.91 1.91 24.05
CA VAL A 427 12.71 2.46 25.39
C VAL A 427 13.74 1.80 26.30
N VAL A 428 14.80 2.55 26.61
CA VAL A 428 15.93 2.07 27.39
C VAL A 428 15.68 2.29 28.88
N GLY A 429 16.06 1.30 29.69
CA GLY A 429 16.08 1.39 31.15
C GLY A 429 14.70 1.21 31.79
N ASP A 430 14.54 1.76 32.98
CA ASP A 430 13.39 1.51 33.86
C ASP A 430 12.04 2.02 33.32
N ALA A 431 12.03 2.77 32.22
CA ALA A 431 10.79 3.22 31.60
C ALA A 431 9.99 2.06 30.97
N LEU A 432 10.65 0.96 30.57
CA LEU A 432 10.02 -0.25 30.05
C LEU A 432 10.72 -1.49 30.62
N SER A 433 10.14 -2.07 31.67
CA SER A 433 10.63 -3.31 32.29
C SER A 433 9.78 -4.53 31.95
N THR A 434 8.58 -4.33 31.41
CA THR A 434 7.59 -5.40 31.19
C THR A 434 7.07 -5.35 29.75
N LEU A 435 7.30 -6.41 28.98
CA LEU A 435 6.68 -6.59 27.67
C LEU A 435 5.66 -7.72 27.75
N VAL A 436 4.41 -7.44 27.37
CA VAL A 436 3.34 -8.44 27.31
C VAL A 436 2.93 -8.65 25.86
N ILE A 437 3.09 -9.87 25.38
CA ILE A 437 2.58 -10.31 24.08
C ILE A 437 1.29 -11.09 24.33
N THR A 438 0.14 -10.48 24.02
CA THR A 438 -1.17 -11.08 24.34
C THR A 438 -1.53 -12.27 23.46
N ARG A 439 -0.96 -12.32 22.26
CA ARG A 439 -1.07 -13.41 21.29
C ARG A 439 0.13 -13.33 20.36
N LEU A 440 0.66 -14.48 19.95
CA LEU A 440 1.74 -14.53 18.96
C LEU A 440 1.29 -13.85 17.65
N PRO A 441 2.14 -13.00 17.05
CA PRO A 441 1.81 -12.17 15.90
C PRO A 441 1.92 -12.97 14.60
N PHE A 442 1.18 -14.07 14.49
CA PHE A 442 1.11 -14.81 13.24
C PHE A 442 0.42 -13.97 12.17
N ALA A 443 0.88 -14.11 10.92
CA ALA A 443 0.19 -13.55 9.78
C ALA A 443 -1.25 -14.05 9.77
N VAL A 444 -2.19 -13.20 9.35
CA VAL A 444 -3.59 -13.58 9.27
C VAL A 444 -3.70 -14.61 8.13
N PRO A 445 -4.14 -15.86 8.40
CA PRO A 445 -4.24 -16.90 7.37
C PRO A 445 -5.13 -16.51 6.18
N THR A 446 -6.07 -15.58 6.41
CA THR A 446 -6.98 -15.06 5.39
C THR A 446 -6.42 -13.87 4.60
N ASP A 447 -5.23 -13.37 4.93
CA ASP A 447 -4.59 -12.36 4.09
C ASP A 447 -4.31 -12.95 2.70
N PRO A 448 -4.77 -12.32 1.60
CA PRO A 448 -4.72 -12.91 0.27
C PRO A 448 -3.32 -13.31 -0.18
N VAL A 449 -2.32 -12.45 0.07
CA VAL A 449 -0.93 -12.68 -0.35
C VAL A 449 -0.31 -13.78 0.49
N PHE A 450 -0.55 -13.75 1.80
CA PHE A 450 -0.07 -14.80 2.70
C PHE A 450 -0.68 -16.16 2.31
N ALA A 451 -2.00 -16.25 2.17
CA ALA A 451 -2.71 -17.47 1.79
C ALA A 451 -2.18 -18.06 0.47
N ALA A 452 -1.96 -17.21 -0.54
CA ALA A 452 -1.47 -17.66 -1.83
C ALA A 452 -0.03 -18.19 -1.78
N ARG A 453 0.82 -17.59 -0.94
CA ARG A 453 2.18 -18.09 -0.71
C ARG A 453 2.18 -19.38 0.09
N SER A 454 1.32 -19.51 1.09
CA SER A 454 1.20 -20.69 1.95
C SER A 454 0.82 -21.96 1.16
N GLU A 455 -0.01 -21.84 0.13
CA GLU A 455 -0.38 -22.96 -0.77
C GLU A 455 0.81 -23.57 -1.53
N GLY A 456 1.89 -22.80 -1.72
CA GLY A 456 3.12 -23.28 -2.34
C GLY A 456 3.97 -24.19 -1.43
N PHE A 457 3.63 -24.29 -0.15
CA PHE A 457 4.34 -25.12 0.82
C PHE A 457 3.63 -26.47 1.05
N ALA A 458 4.42 -27.51 1.35
CA ALA A 458 3.91 -28.86 1.57
C ALA A 458 3.00 -28.98 2.81
N ASP A 459 3.14 -28.06 3.77
CA ASP A 459 2.29 -27.93 4.95
C ASP A 459 1.82 -26.48 5.07
N PRO A 460 0.62 -26.14 4.56
CA PRO A 460 0.15 -24.76 4.52
C PRO A 460 -0.16 -24.15 5.89
N PHE A 461 -0.31 -24.96 6.96
CA PHE A 461 -0.69 -24.50 8.31
C PHE A 461 -0.25 -25.41 9.46
#